data_AF-A0AAW9TNH1-F1
#
_entry.id   AF-A0AAW9TNH1-F1
#
_cell.length_a   1.000
_cell.length_b   1.000
_cell.length_c   1.000
_cell.angle_alpha   90.00
_cell.angle_beta   90.00
_cell.angle_gamma   90.00
#
_symmetry.space_group_name_H-M   'P 1'
#
loop_
_entity.id
_entity.type
_entity.pdbx_description
1 polymer ?
#
loop_
_entity_poly.entity_id
_entity_poly.type
_entity_poly.pdbx_seq_one_letter_code
_entity_poly.pdbx_strand_id
1 'polypeptide(L)'
;MPMKIFIDVEEAAERLEELIDLACRQDEVYVCRAGWPIAQLSSFSGGDDSPSDEIAGTLPDTAHRPGSKLVEDGKVSSVDAVWMLAAEGKPRREHDMTSAHDDLYDEDRLPR
;
A
#
# COMPACT_ATOMS: atom_id res chain seq x y z
N MET A 1 8.21 26.33 20.40
CA MET A 1 6.79 26.37 20.01
C MET A 1 6.77 26.19 18.51
N PRO A 2 6.05 25.19 17.97
CA PRO A 2 6.00 24.96 16.53
C PRO A 2 5.39 26.18 15.83
N MET A 3 6.04 26.69 14.80
CA MET A 3 5.55 27.83 14.02
C MET A 3 4.89 27.35 12.73
N LYS A 4 3.78 28.01 12.34
CA LYS A 4 3.08 27.73 11.09
C LYS A 4 3.60 28.66 10.00
N ILE A 5 4.15 28.08 8.95
CA ILE A 5 4.80 28.79 7.85
C ILE A 5 4.02 28.48 6.58
N PHE A 6 3.64 29.52 5.85
CA PHE A 6 2.96 29.40 4.55
C PHE A 6 3.88 29.99 3.50
N ILE A 7 4.16 29.22 2.45
CA ILE A 7 5.06 29.63 1.38
C ILE A 7 4.47 29.25 0.02
N ASP A 8 4.60 30.11 -0.99
CA ASP A 8 4.10 29.80 -2.33
C ASP A 8 4.96 28.75 -3.03
N VAL A 9 4.36 28.01 -3.96
CA VAL A 9 4.99 26.87 -4.64
C VAL A 9 6.25 27.27 -5.41
N GLU A 10 6.28 28.49 -5.97
CA GLU A 10 7.45 29.03 -6.68
C GLU A 10 8.60 29.30 -5.71
N GLU A 11 8.31 29.91 -4.56
CA GLU A 11 9.34 30.21 -3.55
C GLU A 11 9.84 28.93 -2.85
N ALA A 12 8.94 27.97 -2.62
CA ALA A 12 9.31 26.66 -2.09
C ALA A 12 10.24 25.88 -3.02
N ALA A 13 10.09 26.03 -4.34
CA ALA A 13 10.96 25.39 -5.32
C ALA A 13 12.39 25.97 -5.30
N GLU A 14 12.55 27.25 -4.96
CA GLU A 14 13.86 27.90 -4.90
C GLU A 14 14.60 27.68 -3.56
N ARG A 15 13.87 27.44 -2.46
CA ARG A 15 14.42 27.36 -1.09
C ARG A 15 14.08 26.06 -0.36
N LEU A 16 13.95 24.95 -1.08
CA LEU A 16 13.51 23.67 -0.52
C LEU A 16 14.37 23.20 0.67
N GLU A 17 15.69 23.37 0.62
CA GLU A 17 16.62 22.92 1.67
C GLU A 17 16.33 23.60 3.02
N GLU A 18 16.04 24.90 3.01
CA GLU A 18 15.71 25.65 4.21
C GLU A 18 14.35 25.22 4.79
N LEU A 19 13.38 24.89 3.93
CA LEU A 19 12.09 24.37 4.36
C LEU A 19 12.21 23.00 5.02
N ILE A 20 13.13 22.16 4.53
CA ILE A 20 13.44 20.87 5.17
C ILE A 20 14.03 21.10 6.56
N ASP A 21 14.95 22.05 6.73
CA ASP A 21 15.52 22.39 8.04
C ASP A 21 14.46 22.96 9.01
N LEU A 22 13.46 23.69 8.52
CA LEU A 22 12.31 24.14 9.30
C LEU A 22 11.41 22.97 9.71
N ALA A 23 11.05 22.10 8.78
CA ALA A 23 10.25 20.91 9.06
C ALA A 23 10.94 19.99 10.08
N CYS A 24 12.26 19.79 9.97
CA CYS A 24 13.06 19.04 10.94
C CYS A 24 13.08 19.66 12.34
N ARG A 25 12.92 20.99 12.44
CA ARG A 25 12.79 21.72 13.71
C ARG A 25 11.39 21.66 14.32
N GLN A 26 10.48 20.88 13.70
CA GLN A 26 9.07 20.76 14.07
C GLN A 26 8.24 22.00 13.75
N ASP A 27 8.68 22.84 12.80
CA ASP A 27 7.84 23.90 12.24
C ASP A 27 6.89 23.31 11.20
N GLU A 28 5.62 23.73 11.24
CA GLU A 28 4.60 23.28 10.29
C GLU A 28 4.70 24.12 9.01
N VAL A 29 5.30 23.56 7.97
CA VAL A 29 5.47 24.24 6.68
C VAL A 29 4.36 23.81 5.71
N TYR A 30 3.60 24.78 5.20
CA TYR A 30 2.54 24.58 4.22
C TYR A 30 2.93 25.22 2.88
N VAL A 31 2.89 24.42 1.82
CA VAL A 31 3.10 24.90 0.44
C VAL A 31 1.75 25.34 -0.12
N CYS A 32 1.70 26.58 -0.59
CA CYS A 32 0.53 27.23 -1.14
C CYS A 32 0.64 27.34 -2.66
N ARG A 33 -0.51 27.35 -3.34
CA ARG A 33 -0.60 27.72 -4.75
C ARG A 33 -1.76 28.70 -4.90
N ALA A 34 -1.49 29.86 -5.50
CA ALA A 34 -2.48 30.93 -5.61
C ALA A 34 -3.08 31.34 -4.24
N GLY A 35 -2.26 31.32 -3.19
CA GLY A 35 -2.68 31.64 -1.82
C GLY A 35 -3.47 30.55 -1.07
N TRP A 36 -3.68 29.37 -1.68
CA TRP A 36 -4.34 28.24 -1.02
C TRP A 36 -3.33 27.17 -0.61
N PRO A 37 -3.32 26.71 0.66
CA PRO A 37 -2.45 25.62 1.08
C PRO A 37 -2.86 24.32 0.38
N ILE A 38 -1.94 23.74 -0.39
CA ILE A 38 -2.17 22.52 -1.17
C ILE A 38 -1.39 21.31 -0.64
N ALA A 39 -0.32 21.54 0.12
CA ALA A 39 0.51 20.49 0.69
C ALA A 39 1.13 20.94 2.01
N GLN A 40 1.50 19.97 2.85
CA GLN A 40 2.27 20.19 4.06
C GLN A 40 3.59 19.43 3.94
N LEU A 41 4.69 20.08 4.32
CA LEU A 41 6.00 19.47 4.42
C LEU A 41 6.21 19.00 5.86
N SER A 42 6.43 17.70 6.03
CA SER A 42 6.68 17.06 7.32
C SER A 42 8.02 16.33 7.29
N SER A 43 8.82 16.48 8.33
CA SER A 43 10.01 15.64 8.52
C SER A 43 9.60 14.27 9.06
N PHE A 44 10.08 13.20 8.44
CA PHE A 44 9.99 11.86 9.03
C PHE A 44 11.21 11.68 9.95
N SER A 45 11.03 11.76 11.26
CA SER A 45 12.02 11.16 12.16
C SER A 45 11.68 9.67 12.23
N GLY A 46 12.51 8.82 11.62
CA GLY A 46 12.33 7.36 11.63
C GLY A 46 12.40 6.79 13.05
N GLY A 47 11.31 6.94 13.79
CA GLY A 47 10.99 6.27 15.04
C GLY A 47 9.55 5.82 14.92
N ASP A 48 9.37 4.53 14.80
CA ASP A 48 8.11 3.82 14.68
C ASP A 48 7.10 4.28 15.75
N ASP A 49 6.14 5.13 15.41
CA ASP A 49 4.86 5.25 16.12
C ASP A 49 3.84 6.05 15.28
N SER A 50 3.19 5.38 14.31
CA SER A 50 1.72 5.44 14.20
C SER A 50 1.20 4.71 12.95
N PRO A 51 0.07 3.98 13.07
CA PRO A 51 -0.45 3.10 12.04
C PRO A 51 -1.20 3.91 10.97
N SER A 52 -0.54 4.19 9.85
CA SER A 52 -1.26 4.49 8.60
C SER A 52 -1.45 3.18 7.82
N ASP A 53 -2.36 2.35 8.31
CA ASP A 53 -2.97 1.26 7.54
C ASP A 53 -4.49 1.35 7.74
N GLU A 54 -5.07 2.47 7.28
CA GLU A 54 -6.52 2.61 7.12
C GLU A 54 -6.78 3.45 5.88
N ILE A 55 -6.77 2.81 4.71
CA ILE A 55 -7.78 2.98 3.65
C ILE A 55 -7.52 1.96 2.52
N ALA A 56 -7.95 0.72 2.73
CA ALA A 56 -8.38 -0.14 1.64
C ALA A 56 -9.73 -0.74 2.05
N GLY A 57 -10.77 -0.35 1.33
CA GLY A 57 -12.17 -0.49 1.72
C GLY A 57 -12.59 -1.90 2.15
N THR A 58 -13.19 -1.96 3.34
CA THR A 58 -14.03 -3.06 3.79
C THR A 58 -15.34 -3.04 2.99
N LEU A 59 -15.42 -3.88 1.94
CA LEU A 59 -16.71 -4.38 1.47
C LEU A 59 -17.27 -5.31 2.56
N PRO A 60 -18.56 -5.20 2.94
CA PRO A 60 -19.14 -6.14 3.89
C PRO A 60 -19.25 -7.52 3.24
N ASP A 61 -18.69 -8.49 3.95
CA ASP A 61 -18.91 -9.92 3.78
C ASP A 61 -20.40 -10.24 3.59
N THR A 62 -20.72 -11.00 2.54
CA THR A 62 -21.82 -11.96 2.57
C THR A 62 -21.61 -12.99 1.46
N ALA A 63 -20.89 -14.07 1.80
CA ALA A 63 -21.30 -15.46 1.55
C ALA A 63 -20.10 -16.43 1.63
N HIS A 64 -19.94 -17.02 2.81
CA HIS A 64 -19.25 -18.28 3.07
C HIS A 64 -19.32 -19.34 1.95
N ARG A 65 -18.18 -19.98 1.62
CA ARG A 65 -18.15 -21.44 1.38
C ARG A 65 -16.80 -22.06 1.80
N PRO A 66 -16.76 -23.23 2.49
CA PRO A 66 -15.80 -23.50 3.57
C PRO A 66 -14.71 -24.53 3.23
N GLY A 67 -13.63 -24.50 4.04
CA GLY A 67 -12.63 -25.56 4.20
C GLY A 67 -11.24 -24.93 4.22
N SER A 68 -10.49 -24.86 5.32
CA SER A 68 -10.33 -25.78 6.44
C SER A 68 -10.14 -24.99 7.76
N LYS A 69 -10.77 -25.48 8.84
CA LYS A 69 -10.49 -25.04 10.20
C LYS A 69 -9.11 -25.53 10.63
N LEU A 70 -8.20 -24.62 10.96
CA LEU A 70 -7.14 -24.66 12.01
C LEU A 70 -6.57 -23.22 12.03
N VAL A 71 -6.35 -22.48 13.10
CA VAL A 71 -6.62 -22.59 14.53
C VAL A 71 -6.38 -21.17 15.09
N GLU A 72 -7.06 -20.87 16.20
CA GLU A 72 -6.70 -19.99 17.32
C GLU A 72 -5.70 -18.82 17.16
N ASP A 73 -6.19 -17.65 17.58
CA ASP A 73 -5.50 -16.63 18.38
C ASP A 73 -4.08 -16.23 17.95
N GLY A 74 -3.99 -15.14 17.20
CA GLY A 74 -3.05 -14.05 17.49
C GLY A 74 -1.58 -14.40 17.73
N LYS A 75 -1.06 -15.48 17.14
CA LYS A 75 0.36 -15.79 17.10
C LYS A 75 0.81 -15.60 15.67
N VAL A 76 1.46 -14.47 15.38
CA VAL A 76 2.22 -14.33 14.14
C VAL A 76 3.22 -15.49 14.11
N SER A 77 2.95 -16.48 13.26
CA SER A 77 3.91 -17.57 13.07
C SER A 77 5.15 -16.93 12.48
N SER A 78 6.29 -17.18 13.13
CA SER A 78 7.58 -16.59 12.74
C SER A 78 7.82 -16.79 11.24
N VAL A 79 8.58 -15.90 10.61
CA VAL A 79 8.96 -15.96 9.19
C VAL A 79 9.49 -17.34 8.76
N ASP A 80 10.06 -18.10 9.70
CA ASP A 80 10.49 -19.49 9.53
C ASP A 80 9.35 -20.45 9.12
N ALA A 81 8.15 -20.26 9.68
CA ALA A 81 6.96 -21.04 9.31
C ALA A 81 6.51 -20.76 7.87
N VAL A 82 6.66 -19.51 7.41
CA VAL A 82 6.37 -19.13 6.02
C VAL A 82 7.39 -19.77 5.07
N TRP A 83 8.67 -19.80 5.44
CA TRP A 83 9.71 -20.46 4.64
C TRP A 83 9.52 -21.98 4.54
N MET A 84 9.10 -22.65 5.61
CA MET A 84 8.76 -24.08 5.55
C MET A 84 7.58 -24.35 4.61
N LEU A 85 6.52 -23.55 4.68
CA LEU A 85 5.36 -23.68 3.80
C LEU A 85 5.72 -23.43 2.33
N ALA A 86 6.60 -22.46 2.06
CA ALA A 86 7.11 -22.21 0.72
C ALA A 86 7.94 -23.40 0.19
N ALA A 87 8.70 -24.06 1.07
CA ALA A 87 9.48 -25.24 0.74
C ALA A 87 8.63 -26.50 0.49
N GLU A 88 7.48 -26.64 1.17
CA GLU A 88 6.53 -27.74 0.94
C GLU A 88 5.95 -27.71 -0.48
N GLY A 89 5.81 -26.51 -1.05
CA GLY A 89 5.33 -26.32 -2.42
C GLY A 89 3.86 -26.68 -2.59
N LYS A 90 3.31 -26.40 -3.78
CA LYS A 90 1.92 -26.78 -4.09
C LYS A 90 1.89 -28.24 -4.55
N PRO A 91 0.99 -29.10 -4.03
CA PRO A 91 0.83 -30.44 -4.57
C PRO A 91 0.46 -30.33 -6.05
N ARG A 92 1.20 -31.06 -6.89
CA ARG A 92 1.00 -31.05 -8.34
C ARG A 92 -0.37 -31.63 -8.63
N ARG A 93 -1.35 -30.77 -8.91
CA ARG A 93 -2.62 -31.21 -9.50
C ARG A 93 -2.30 -31.80 -10.87
N GLU A 94 -2.83 -32.99 -11.13
CA GLU A 94 -2.78 -33.62 -12.44
C GLU A 94 -3.24 -32.63 -13.50
N HIS A 95 -2.35 -32.39 -14.46
CA HIS A 95 -2.33 -31.23 -15.35
C HIS A 95 -3.26 -31.44 -16.55
N ASP A 96 -4.56 -31.61 -16.30
CA ASP A 96 -5.58 -31.61 -17.36
C ASP A 96 -6.44 -30.34 -17.35
N MET A 97 -5.92 -29.24 -16.79
CA MET A 97 -6.40 -27.90 -17.09
C MET A 97 -5.44 -27.26 -18.09
N THR A 98 -5.60 -27.59 -19.37
CA THR A 98 -4.97 -26.78 -20.41
C THR A 98 -5.74 -25.48 -20.51
N SER A 99 -5.05 -24.34 -20.41
CA SER A 99 -5.62 -23.00 -20.66
C SER A 99 -5.80 -22.78 -22.17
N ALA A 100 -6.26 -23.81 -22.89
CA ALA A 100 -6.59 -23.71 -24.29
C ALA A 100 -7.96 -23.02 -24.38
N HIS A 101 -7.96 -21.77 -24.82
CA HIS A 101 -9.18 -20.98 -25.02
C HIS A 101 -9.64 -21.01 -26.48
N ASP A 102 -9.16 -21.98 -27.24
CA ASP A 102 -9.43 -22.11 -28.68
C ASP A 102 -10.94 -22.30 -28.94
N ASP A 103 -11.69 -22.82 -27.97
CA ASP A 103 -13.15 -22.96 -28.04
C ASP A 103 -13.91 -21.60 -28.10
N LEU A 104 -13.28 -20.51 -27.66
CA LEU A 104 -13.87 -19.17 -27.63
C LEU A 104 -13.70 -18.41 -28.95
N TYR A 105 -12.86 -18.91 -29.85
CA TYR A 105 -12.54 -18.26 -31.12
C TYR A 105 -12.86 -19.20 -32.30
N ASP A 106 -13.27 -18.64 -33.43
CA ASP A 106 -13.44 -19.44 -34.66
C ASP A 106 -12.10 -19.62 -35.39
N GLU A 107 -12.07 -20.37 -36.50
CA GLU A 107 -10.83 -20.68 -37.25
C GLU A 107 -10.04 -19.41 -37.69
N ASP A 108 -10.72 -18.27 -37.81
CA ASP A 108 -10.12 -16.95 -38.10
C ASP A 108 -9.66 -16.18 -36.84
N ARG A 109 -9.66 -16.82 -35.66
CA ARG A 109 -9.36 -16.26 -34.33
C ARG A 109 -10.24 -15.10 -33.88
N LEU A 110 -11.46 -15.03 -34.40
CA LEU A 110 -12.45 -14.05 -33.94
C LEU A 110 -13.32 -14.64 -32.83
N PRO A 111 -13.71 -13.85 -31.81
CA PRO A 111 -14.66 -14.30 -30.81
C PRO A 111 -15.94 -14.78 -31.49
N ARG A 112 -16.40 -15.97 -31.12
CA ARG A 112 -17.73 -16.46 -31.53
C ARG A 112 -18.85 -15.64 -30.92
#